data_AF-A0A9E0E5K0-F1
#
_entry.id   AF-A0A9E0E5K0-F1
#
_cell.length_a   1.000
_cell.length_b   1.000
_cell.length_c   1.000
_cell.angle_alpha   90.00
_cell.angle_beta   90.00
_cell.angle_gamma   90.00
#
_symmetry.space_group_name_H-M   'P 1'
#
loop_
_entity.id
_entity.type
_entity.pdbx_description
1 polymer ?
#
loop_
_entity_poly.entity_id
_entity_poly.type
_entity_poly.pdbx_seq_one_letter_code
_entity_poly.pdbx_strand_id
1 'polypeptide(L)'
;MRDINGDGHLEAVVTEGGSYCYGNTGTAFWLLSKQTSGAWKLIYSETGIPQFLKTKGVGGWPDISVGGPGFCFPVMRWNGKAYALHRNEYEGRRCKAG
;
A
#
# COMPACT_ATOMS: atom_id res chain seq x y z
N MET A 1 -9.41 6.24 -9.05
CA MET A 1 -9.49 4.81 -9.40
C MET A 1 -8.71 4.60 -10.67
N ARG A 2 -7.93 3.52 -10.74
CA ARG A 2 -7.11 3.16 -11.91
C ARG A 2 -6.72 1.69 -11.78
N ASP A 3 -6.51 1.03 -12.91
CA ASP A 3 -5.84 -0.27 -12.97
C ASP A 3 -4.35 -0.11 -12.59
N ILE A 4 -3.99 -0.54 -11.38
CA ILE A 4 -2.62 -0.37 -10.87
C ILE A 4 -1.76 -1.62 -11.03
N ASN A 5 -2.36 -2.80 -11.16
CA ASN A 5 -1.63 -4.06 -11.35
C ASN A 5 -1.54 -4.49 -12.83
N GLY A 6 -2.37 -3.92 -13.70
CA GLY A 6 -2.44 -4.18 -15.14
C GLY A 6 -3.34 -5.35 -15.52
N ASP A 7 -4.26 -5.78 -14.67
CA ASP A 7 -5.13 -6.94 -14.91
C ASP A 7 -6.45 -6.59 -15.62
N GLY A 8 -6.69 -5.32 -15.94
CA GLY A 8 -7.91 -4.84 -16.57
C GLY A 8 -9.05 -4.53 -15.59
N HIS A 9 -8.84 -4.69 -14.28
CA HIS A 9 -9.75 -4.26 -13.24
C HIS A 9 -9.35 -2.91 -12.64
N LEU A 10 -10.33 -2.23 -12.04
CA LEU A 10 -10.08 -0.94 -11.39
C LEU A 10 -9.76 -1.15 -9.92
N GLU A 11 -8.70 -0.50 -9.45
CA GLU A 11 -8.41 -0.33 -8.04
C GLU A 11 -8.83 1.04 -7.53
N ALA A 12 -9.22 1.06 -6.26
CA ALA A 12 -9.54 2.26 -5.49
C ALA A 12 -8.70 2.29 -4.22
N VAL A 13 -8.29 3.49 -3.82
CA VAL A 13 -7.73 3.75 -2.50
C VAL A 13 -8.69 4.67 -1.78
N VAL A 14 -9.12 4.23 -0.61
CA VAL A 14 -9.87 5.05 0.34
C VAL A 14 -8.89 5.47 1.42
N THR A 15 -8.89 6.74 1.79
CA THR A 15 -8.07 7.28 2.89
C THR A 15 -8.98 7.92 3.91
N GLU A 16 -8.70 7.70 5.19
CA GLU A 16 -9.37 8.39 6.29
C GLU A 16 -8.31 9.06 7.18
N GLY A 17 -8.66 10.20 7.76
CA GLY A 17 -7.82 10.92 8.70
C GLY A 17 -8.50 11.08 10.06
N GLY A 18 -7.69 11.14 11.11
CA GLY A 18 -8.16 11.38 12.47
C GLY A 18 -7.14 10.89 13.50
N SER A 19 -6.62 11.81 14.31
CA SER A 19 -5.72 11.46 15.42
C SER A 19 -6.40 10.58 16.47
N TYR A 20 -7.72 10.72 16.63
CA TYR A 20 -8.51 9.86 17.50
C TYR A 20 -8.47 8.39 17.05
N CYS A 21 -8.55 8.13 15.75
CA CYS A 21 -8.55 6.76 15.19
C CYS A 21 -7.14 6.22 14.96
N TYR A 22 -6.19 7.08 14.56
CA TYR A 22 -4.90 6.68 13.98
C TYR A 22 -3.67 7.23 14.74
N GLY A 23 -3.89 7.79 15.93
CA GLY A 23 -2.83 8.30 16.80
C GLY A 23 -1.94 9.32 16.09
N ASN A 24 -0.63 9.22 16.34
CA ASN A 24 0.36 10.14 15.78
C ASN A 24 0.47 10.05 14.24
N THR A 25 0.16 8.90 13.64
CA THR A 25 0.18 8.74 12.18
C THR A 25 -0.95 9.53 11.52
N GLY A 26 -2.08 9.68 12.21
CA GLY A 26 -3.17 10.57 11.82
C GLY A 26 -3.99 10.14 10.60
N THR A 27 -3.63 9.07 9.91
CA THR A 27 -4.35 8.57 8.72
C THR A 27 -4.18 7.07 8.50
N ALA A 28 -5.12 6.46 7.79
CA ALA A 28 -5.05 5.10 7.29
C ALA A 28 -5.62 5.01 5.87
N PHE A 29 -5.32 3.91 5.19
CA PHE A 29 -5.86 3.65 3.85
C PHE A 29 -6.35 2.22 3.68
N TRP A 30 -7.23 2.03 2.69
CA TRP A 30 -7.72 0.74 2.20
C TRP A 30 -7.59 0.70 0.68
N LEU A 31 -6.88 -0.31 0.19
CA LEU A 31 -6.77 -0.66 -1.21
C LEU A 31 -7.82 -1.72 -1.56
N LEU A 32 -8.70 -1.35 -2.47
CA LEU A 32 -9.79 -2.18 -2.96
C LEU A 32 -9.56 -2.50 -4.44
N SER A 33 -9.90 -3.72 -4.86
CA SER A 33 -9.91 -4.12 -6.27
C SER A 33 -11.30 -4.57 -6.69
N LYS A 34 -11.75 -4.07 -7.83
CA LYS A 34 -13.06 -4.40 -8.40
C LYS A 34 -13.00 -5.77 -9.07
N GLN A 35 -13.79 -6.71 -8.59
CA GLN A 35 -13.87 -8.06 -9.13
C GLN A 35 -14.67 -8.08 -10.44
N THR A 36 -14.55 -9.17 -11.22
CA THR A 36 -15.34 -9.41 -12.44
C THR A 36 -16.86 -9.36 -12.19
N SER A 37 -17.30 -9.73 -10.99
CA SER A 37 -18.71 -9.62 -10.57
C SER A 37 -19.19 -8.18 -10.35
N GLY A 38 -18.28 -7.20 -10.39
CA GLY A 38 -18.54 -5.81 -10.05
C GLY A 38 -18.41 -5.49 -8.55
N ALA A 39 -18.28 -6.50 -7.70
CA ALA A 39 -18.07 -6.33 -6.26
C ALA A 39 -16.66 -5.79 -5.95
N TRP A 40 -16.53 -5.02 -4.87
CA TRP A 40 -15.22 -4.57 -4.38
C TRP A 40 -14.68 -5.54 -3.34
N LYS A 41 -13.41 -5.90 -3.48
CA LYS A 41 -12.69 -6.74 -2.52
C LYS A 41 -11.59 -5.93 -1.85
N LEU A 42 -11.48 -6.04 -0.53
CA LEU A 42 -10.34 -5.51 0.21
C LEU A 42 -9.09 -6.34 -0.09
N ILE A 43 -8.06 -5.66 -0.59
CA ILE A 43 -6.76 -6.25 -0.94
C ILE A 43 -5.73 -5.95 0.14
N TYR A 44 -5.71 -4.71 0.62
CA TYR A 44 -4.77 -4.27 1.63
C TYR A 44 -5.30 -3.09 2.44
N SER A 45 -4.86 -2.95 3.68
CA SER A 45 -5.14 -1.78 4.50
C SER A 45 -4.05 -1.62 5.54
N GLU A 46 -3.65 -0.38 5.80
CA GLU A 46 -2.64 -0.06 6.80
C GLU A 46 -2.79 1.39 7.28
N THR A 47 -2.32 1.65 8.50
CA THR A 47 -2.20 3.00 9.05
C THR A 47 -0.99 3.69 8.43
N GLY A 48 -1.21 4.82 7.75
CA GLY A 48 -0.19 5.56 7.02
C GLY A 48 -0.67 6.09 5.68
N ILE A 49 0.26 6.69 4.94
CA ILE A 49 0.01 7.27 3.61
C ILE A 49 0.60 6.34 2.55
N PRO A 50 -0.21 5.75 1.65
CA PRO A 50 0.31 4.84 0.64
C PRO A 50 0.98 5.62 -0.51
N GLN A 51 2.19 5.21 -0.85
CA GLN A 51 2.86 5.61 -2.09
C GLN A 51 3.12 4.37 -2.95
N PHE A 52 2.48 4.32 -4.12
CA PHE A 52 2.72 3.25 -5.09
C PHE A 52 4.05 3.48 -5.83
N LEU A 53 4.94 2.49 -5.73
CA LEU A 53 6.25 2.53 -6.35
C LEU A 53 6.21 1.93 -7.77
N LYS A 54 7.27 2.19 -8.54
CA LYS A 54 7.44 1.61 -9.88
C LYS A 54 7.81 0.12 -9.84
N THR A 55 8.42 -0.34 -8.75
CA THR A 55 8.74 -1.76 -8.54
C THR A 55 7.47 -2.54 -8.25
N LYS A 56 7.45 -3.81 -8.67
CA LYS A 56 6.26 -4.66 -8.62
C LYS A 56 6.54 -6.00 -7.95
N GLY A 57 5.51 -6.55 -7.31
CA GLY A 57 5.44 -7.93 -6.84
C GLY A 57 4.79 -8.87 -7.86
N VAL A 58 4.27 -9.99 -7.36
CA VAL A 58 3.58 -11.00 -8.17
C VAL A 58 2.33 -10.39 -8.83
N GLY A 59 2.03 -10.78 -10.07
CA GLY A 59 0.80 -10.34 -10.74
C GLY A 59 0.76 -8.84 -11.07
N GLY A 60 1.92 -8.17 -11.12
CA GLY A 60 2.01 -6.77 -11.54
C GLY A 60 1.65 -5.74 -10.46
N TRP A 61 1.27 -6.19 -9.26
CA TRP A 61 0.95 -5.32 -8.13
C TRP A 61 2.14 -4.44 -7.75
N PRO A 62 1.98 -3.11 -7.70
CA PRO A 62 3.05 -2.20 -7.29
C PRO A 62 3.44 -2.44 -5.83
N ASP A 63 4.72 -2.30 -5.52
CA ASP A 63 5.16 -2.17 -4.13
C ASP A 63 4.56 -0.88 -3.54
N ILE A 64 4.22 -0.91 -2.25
CA ILE A 64 3.63 0.24 -1.55
C ILE A 64 4.59 0.67 -0.44
N SER A 65 5.12 1.90 -0.52
CA SER A 65 5.75 2.54 0.63
C SER A 65 4.66 3.13 1.52
N VAL A 66 4.71 2.86 2.83
CA VAL A 66 3.68 3.29 3.78
C VAL A 66 4.29 4.37 4.67
N GLY A 67 4.00 5.62 4.31
CA GLY A 67 4.52 6.79 4.97
C GLY A 67 3.80 7.11 6.28
N GLY A 68 4.44 7.95 7.09
CA GLY A 68 3.92 8.47 8.35
C GLY A 68 4.96 9.42 8.97
N PRO A 69 4.80 9.81 10.24
CA PRO A 69 5.85 10.52 10.96
C PRO A 69 7.16 9.72 10.99
N GLY A 70 8.29 10.37 10.76
CA GLY A 70 9.62 9.76 10.83
C GLY A 70 10.27 9.47 9.47
N PHE A 71 11.02 8.36 9.41
CA PHE A 71 11.86 7.96 8.27
C PHE A 71 11.97 6.43 8.22
N CYS A 72 12.58 5.89 7.15
CA CYS A 72 12.72 4.45 6.90
C CYS A 72 11.38 3.71 6.83
N PHE A 73 10.51 4.19 5.94
CA PHE A 73 9.16 3.66 5.77
C PHE A 73 9.18 2.22 5.25
N PRO A 74 8.27 1.36 5.73
CA PRO A 74 8.13 0.02 5.21
C PRO A 74 7.63 0.06 3.77
N VAL A 75 8.24 -0.78 2.94
CA VAL A 75 7.80 -1.09 1.60
C VAL A 75 7.20 -2.48 1.62
N MET A 76 5.92 -2.52 1.29
CA MET A 76 5.11 -3.73 1.26
C MET A 76 5.04 -4.24 -0.17
N ARG A 77 5.31 -5.53 -0.37
CA ARG A 77 5.24 -6.20 -1.67
C ARG A 77 4.16 -7.27 -1.68
N TRP A 78 3.36 -7.31 -2.73
CA TRP A 78 2.45 -8.42 -2.98
C TRP A 78 3.21 -9.71 -3.31
N ASN A 79 3.01 -10.74 -2.49
CA ASN A 79 3.66 -12.04 -2.63
C ASN A 79 2.82 -13.08 -3.42
N GLY A 80 1.70 -12.67 -4.01
CA GLY A 80 0.74 -13.56 -4.66
C GLY A 80 -0.52 -13.83 -3.81
N LYS A 81 -0.45 -13.56 -2.50
CA LYS A 81 -1.55 -13.79 -1.55
C LYS A 81 -1.86 -12.56 -0.68
N ALA A 82 -0.84 -11.83 -0.25
CA ALA A 82 -0.96 -10.66 0.60
C ALA A 82 0.20 -9.70 0.36
N TYR A 83 0.03 -8.44 0.76
CA TYR A 83 1.14 -7.52 0.94
C TYR A 83 1.92 -7.90 2.20
N ALA A 84 3.23 -8.12 2.05
CA ALA A 84 4.13 -8.44 3.14
C ALA A 84 5.34 -7.50 3.12
N LEU A 85 5.97 -7.30 4.28
CA LEU A 85 7.15 -6.45 4.40
C LEU A 85 8.27 -6.98 3.48
N HIS A 86 8.77 -6.10 2.62
CA HIS A 86 9.84 -6.41 1.69
C HIS A 86 11.16 -5.75 2.09
N ARG A 87 11.11 -4.49 2.51
CA ARG A 87 12.26 -3.70 2.99
C ARG A 87 11.76 -2.45 3.72
N ASN A 88 12.63 -1.81 4.48
CA ASN A 88 12.44 -0.42 4.87
C ASN A 88 13.28 0.46 3.95
N GLU A 89 12.76 1.62 3.55
CA GLU A 89 13.48 2.56 2.71
C GLU A 89 13.18 4.01 3.06
N TYR A 90 14.12 4.89 2.73
CA TYR A 90 13.94 6.33 2.82
C TYR A 90 14.53 6.96 1.56
N GLU A 91 13.75 7.78 0.85
CA GLU A 91 14.15 8.41 -0.42
C GLU A 91 14.70 7.40 -1.45
N GLY A 92 14.09 6.22 -1.53
CA GLY A 92 14.48 5.14 -2.44
C GLY A 92 15.76 4.39 -2.05
N ARG A 93 16.35 4.68 -0.89
CA ARG A 93 17.51 3.95 -0.34
C ARG A 93 17.07 3.00 0.76
N ARG A 94 17.51 1.74 0.67
CA ARG A 94 17.23 0.73 1.71
C ARG A 94 17.83 1.17 3.04
N CYS A 95 17.04 1.16 4.09
CA CYS A 95 17.54 1.31 5.45
C CYS A 95 18.21 0.00 5.88
N LYS A 96 19.35 0.10 6.58
CA LYS A 96 20.00 -1.08 7.15
C LYS A 96 19.15 -1.58 8.31
N ALA A 97 19.01 -2.89 8.44
CA ALA A 97 18.62 -3.48 9.72
C ALA A 97 19.73 -3.12 10.72
N GLY A 98 19.36 -2.46 11.82
CA GLY A 98 20.25 -2.25 12.95
C GLY A 98 20.59 -3.56 13.64
#